data_AF-A0AA39VEV8-F1
#
_entry.id   AF-A0AA39VEV8-F1
#
_cell.length_a   1.000
_cell.length_b   1.000
_cell.length_c   1.000
_cell.angle_alpha   90.00
_cell.angle_beta   90.00
_cell.angle_gamma   90.00
#
_symmetry.space_group_name_H-M   'P 1'
#
loop_
_entity.id
_entity.type
_entity.pdbx_description
1 polymer ?
#
loop_
_entity_poly.entity_id
_entity_poly.type
_entity_poly.pdbx_seq_one_letter_code
_entity_poly.pdbx_strand_id
1 'polypeptide(L)'
;MMKKPVSSSVVALAVVCFVFLALNCLSSVEAQTCKPSGNIRGKKPPPKKCNRQNHSECCKEGQLYPIFRCSPAVSGHTKATLTINSFAEGGDGGGPSECDNKFHADDTPVVALSTGWYKGGSRCLKFINIHGNGKSVKARVVDECDSTMGCDSVHDYQPPCDNNIVDASKAVWLALGVHENSSDWGFMDIYCNICASAPSCKPSGKIRGKKPPAGQCNTENDSECCVEGKYYNIYKCSPTVSGYTKAILTLNSFEKGGDGGGPSECDKKYHSDDKPVVALSTGWFNKKSRCLKYITIYANGKSVKAMVVDECNSMLGCDKVHDFQPPCDNNIVDASKAVWKALGVLESDWGYMDIYWSDA
;
A
#
# COMPACT_ATOMS: atom_id res chain seq x y z
N MET A 1 53.13 21.73 -50.85
CA MET A 1 51.93 21.18 -50.20
C MET A 1 52.07 21.32 -48.68
N MET A 2 51.64 22.46 -48.11
CA MET A 2 51.69 22.67 -46.66
C MET A 2 50.41 22.15 -46.02
N LYS A 3 50.52 21.09 -45.22
CA LYS A 3 49.46 20.61 -44.34
C LYS A 3 49.31 21.64 -43.21
N LYS A 4 48.15 22.31 -43.13
CA LYS A 4 47.83 23.20 -42.00
C LYS A 4 47.69 22.35 -40.73
N PRO A 5 48.30 22.75 -39.59
CA PRO A 5 48.13 22.03 -38.34
C PRO A 5 46.71 22.27 -37.83
N VAL A 6 45.96 21.19 -37.65
CA VAL A 6 44.67 21.26 -36.94
C VAL A 6 45.00 21.58 -35.49
N SER A 7 44.49 22.71 -35.00
CA SER A 7 44.71 23.18 -33.63
C SER A 7 44.22 22.12 -32.62
N SER A 8 45.08 21.76 -31.68
CA SER A 8 44.80 20.81 -30.58
C SER A 8 43.51 21.17 -29.82
N SER A 9 43.21 22.47 -29.71
CA SER A 9 41.99 22.97 -29.08
C SER A 9 40.70 22.59 -29.85
N VAL A 10 40.76 22.47 -31.18
CA VAL A 10 39.60 22.10 -32.01
C VAL A 10 39.31 20.60 -31.90
N VAL A 11 40.37 19.78 -31.81
CA VAL A 11 40.23 18.34 -31.58
C VAL A 11 39.69 18.06 -30.17
N ALA A 12 40.19 18.78 -29.16
CA ALA A 12 39.71 18.65 -27.78
C ALA A 12 38.23 19.05 -27.64
N LEU A 13 37.81 20.16 -28.27
CA LEU A 13 36.41 20.61 -28.23
C LEU A 13 35.46 19.62 -28.95
N ALA A 14 35.89 19.06 -30.08
CA ALA A 14 35.11 18.05 -30.81
C ALA A 14 34.96 16.75 -30.02
N VAL A 15 36.01 16.29 -29.34
CA VAL A 15 35.96 15.10 -28.47
C VAL A 15 35.06 15.33 -27.25
N VAL A 16 35.15 16.50 -26.61
CA VAL A 16 34.28 16.86 -25.49
C VAL A 16 32.82 16.91 -25.93
N CYS A 17 32.50 17.55 -27.07
CA CYS A 17 31.13 17.54 -27.61
C CYS A 17 30.62 16.13 -27.95
N PHE A 18 31.46 15.26 -28.52
CA PHE A 18 31.08 13.87 -28.81
C PHE A 18 30.84 13.04 -27.54
N VAL A 19 31.64 13.26 -26.48
CA VAL A 19 31.44 12.61 -25.17
C VAL A 19 30.16 13.10 -24.51
N PHE A 20 29.85 14.40 -24.57
CA PHE A 20 28.58 14.95 -24.08
C PHE A 20 27.35 14.46 -24.87
N LEU A 21 27.45 14.31 -26.19
CA LEU A 21 26.39 13.72 -27.01
C LEU A 21 26.22 12.22 -26.74
N ALA A 22 27.31 11.47 -26.56
CA ALA A 22 27.25 10.04 -26.21
C ALA A 22 26.71 9.78 -24.80
N LEU A 23 26.98 10.65 -23.83
CA LEU A 23 26.43 10.58 -22.47
C LEU A 23 24.94 10.90 -22.42
N ASN A 24 24.46 11.83 -23.26
CA ASN A 24 23.02 12.11 -23.39
C ASN A 24 22.25 11.03 -24.17
N CYS A 25 22.94 10.19 -24.96
CA CYS A 25 22.33 9.04 -25.64
C CYS A 25 22.18 7.79 -24.75
N LEU A 26 22.70 7.78 -23.52
CA LEU A 26 22.72 6.59 -22.64
C LEU A 26 21.77 6.66 -21.44
N SER A 27 20.83 7.61 -21.41
CA SER A 27 19.90 7.75 -20.27
C SER A 27 18.44 8.04 -20.66
N SER A 28 17.98 7.47 -21.76
CA SER A 28 16.56 7.12 -21.90
C SER A 28 16.35 5.74 -21.31
N VAL A 29 16.20 5.66 -19.98
CA VAL A 29 15.49 4.53 -19.37
C VAL A 29 14.05 4.68 -19.84
N GLU A 30 13.70 3.99 -20.93
CA GLU A 30 12.31 3.83 -21.33
C GLU A 30 11.62 3.14 -20.15
N ALA A 31 10.84 3.89 -19.37
CA ALA A 31 9.99 3.31 -18.34
C ALA A 31 9.08 2.32 -19.06
N GLN A 32 9.35 1.03 -18.89
CA GLN A 32 8.79 -0.03 -19.73
C GLN A 32 7.27 -0.03 -19.57
N THR A 33 6.57 0.56 -20.53
CA THR A 33 5.10 0.61 -20.55
C THR A 33 4.57 -0.81 -20.74
N CYS A 34 3.60 -1.22 -19.91
CA CYS A 34 3.01 -2.56 -20.03
C CYS A 34 2.28 -2.68 -21.38
N LYS A 35 2.72 -3.64 -22.21
CA LYS A 35 2.14 -3.95 -23.51
C LYS A 35 1.40 -5.29 -23.47
N PRO A 36 0.41 -5.51 -24.34
CA PRO A 36 -0.23 -6.82 -24.48
C PRO A 36 0.81 -7.91 -24.71
N SER A 37 0.67 -9.03 -24.00
CA SER A 37 1.53 -10.21 -24.09
C SER A 37 1.12 -11.16 -25.23
N GLY A 38 -0.06 -10.96 -25.80
CA GLY A 38 -0.62 -11.76 -26.87
C GLY A 38 -2.11 -11.50 -27.03
N ASN A 39 -2.79 -12.40 -27.74
CA ASN A 39 -4.25 -12.42 -27.84
C ASN A 39 -4.76 -13.86 -27.71
N ILE A 40 -5.95 -14.03 -27.16
CA ILE A 40 -6.72 -15.27 -27.24
C ILE A 40 -7.90 -15.10 -28.20
N ARG A 41 -8.30 -16.20 -28.85
CA ARG A 41 -9.47 -16.22 -29.73
C ARG A 41 -10.70 -16.63 -28.94
N GLY A 42 -11.72 -15.78 -28.93
CA GLY A 42 -12.99 -16.02 -28.28
C GLY A 42 -13.70 -17.24 -28.87
N LYS A 43 -14.31 -18.01 -27.97
CA LYS A 43 -15.16 -19.16 -28.28
C LYS A 43 -16.58 -18.83 -27.89
N LYS A 44 -17.54 -19.22 -28.71
CA LYS A 44 -18.97 -19.10 -28.36
C LYS A 44 -19.26 -19.97 -27.13
N PRO A 45 -19.82 -19.41 -26.05
CA PRO A 45 -20.22 -20.22 -24.90
C PRO A 45 -21.30 -21.23 -25.29
N PRO A 46 -21.25 -22.46 -24.75
CA PRO A 46 -22.40 -23.35 -24.77
C PRO A 46 -23.62 -22.70 -24.08
N PRO A 47 -24.84 -23.17 -24.36
CA PRO A 47 -26.05 -22.63 -23.73
C PRO A 47 -25.95 -22.64 -22.20
N LYS A 48 -26.23 -21.50 -21.56
CA LYS A 48 -26.19 -21.29 -20.10
C LYS A 48 -24.82 -21.50 -19.44
N LYS A 49 -23.72 -21.47 -20.21
CA LYS A 49 -22.35 -21.64 -19.68
C LYS A 49 -21.56 -20.34 -19.55
N CYS A 50 -22.18 -19.19 -19.82
CA CYS A 50 -21.60 -17.89 -19.53
C CYS A 50 -22.53 -17.11 -18.59
N ASN A 51 -22.01 -16.76 -17.41
CA ASN A 51 -22.69 -15.90 -16.47
C ASN A 51 -22.60 -14.44 -16.93
N ARG A 52 -23.75 -13.74 -16.90
CA ARG A 52 -23.90 -12.32 -17.28
C ARG A 52 -24.36 -11.44 -16.11
N GLN A 53 -24.28 -11.94 -14.89
CA GLN A 53 -24.47 -11.12 -13.69
C GLN A 53 -23.42 -9.99 -13.66
N ASN A 54 -23.69 -8.93 -12.90
CA ASN A 54 -22.76 -7.81 -12.69
C ASN A 54 -22.13 -7.21 -13.96
N HIS A 55 -22.88 -7.20 -15.07
CA HIS A 55 -22.44 -6.66 -16.36
C HIS A 55 -21.30 -7.45 -17.04
N SER A 56 -21.05 -8.71 -16.65
CA SER A 56 -20.08 -9.56 -17.33
C SER A 56 -20.48 -9.83 -18.79
N GLU A 57 -19.54 -9.63 -19.70
CA GLU A 57 -19.71 -9.97 -21.13
C GLU A 57 -19.24 -11.40 -21.43
N CYS A 58 -19.83 -12.03 -22.45
CA CYS A 58 -19.37 -13.32 -22.95
C CYS A 58 -18.47 -13.15 -24.16
N CYS A 59 -17.49 -14.04 -24.30
CA CYS A 59 -16.65 -14.06 -25.50
C CYS A 59 -17.46 -14.31 -26.77
N LYS A 60 -17.06 -13.63 -27.85
CA LYS A 60 -17.64 -13.77 -29.18
C LYS A 60 -16.74 -14.68 -30.02
N GLU A 61 -17.36 -15.59 -30.76
CA GLU A 61 -16.66 -16.53 -31.65
C GLU A 61 -15.73 -15.77 -32.60
N GLY A 62 -14.44 -16.13 -32.61
CA GLY A 62 -13.46 -15.57 -33.53
C GLY A 62 -12.93 -14.18 -33.16
N GLN A 63 -13.51 -13.46 -32.19
CA GLN A 63 -13.00 -12.17 -31.71
C GLN A 63 -11.66 -12.39 -30.99
N LEU A 64 -10.68 -11.51 -31.24
CA LEU A 64 -9.41 -11.53 -30.53
C LEU A 64 -9.49 -10.66 -29.29
N TYR A 65 -9.08 -11.21 -28.15
CA TYR A 65 -9.02 -10.51 -26.86
C TYR A 65 -7.55 -10.39 -26.43
N PRO A 66 -7.05 -9.19 -26.12
CA PRO A 66 -5.68 -9.02 -25.66
C PRO A 66 -5.50 -9.69 -24.30
N ILE A 67 -4.30 -10.23 -24.08
CA ILE A 67 -3.88 -10.75 -22.78
C ILE A 67 -2.69 -9.98 -22.26
N PHE A 68 -2.54 -9.92 -20.94
CA PHE A 68 -1.50 -9.17 -20.25
C PHE A 68 -0.92 -9.99 -19.11
N ARG A 69 0.41 -10.12 -19.10
CA ARG A 69 1.19 -10.63 -17.95
C ARG A 69 1.73 -9.52 -17.05
N CYS A 70 1.38 -8.28 -17.37
CA CYS A 70 1.80 -7.08 -16.67
C CYS A 70 0.60 -6.18 -16.44
N SER A 71 0.76 -5.20 -15.56
CA SER A 71 -0.23 -4.15 -15.30
C SER A 71 0.46 -2.79 -15.39
N PRO A 72 -0.30 -1.67 -15.46
CA PRO A 72 0.29 -0.34 -15.42
C PRO A 72 1.19 -0.12 -14.21
N ALA A 73 2.12 0.83 -14.38
CA ALA A 73 3.11 1.15 -13.39
C ALA A 73 2.48 1.54 -12.05
N VAL A 74 3.21 1.16 -11.02
CA VAL A 74 2.75 1.19 -9.66
C VAL A 74 3.18 2.54 -8.98
N SER A 75 2.24 3.50 -8.76
CA SER A 75 2.35 4.75 -7.97
C SER A 75 1.37 4.95 -6.78
N GLY A 76 1.66 5.94 -5.90
CA GLY A 76 0.92 6.28 -4.66
C GLY A 76 -0.58 6.48 -4.84
N HIS A 77 -0.95 6.83 -6.06
CA HIS A 77 -2.30 7.05 -6.55
C HIS A 77 -2.43 6.31 -7.88
N THR A 78 -2.33 4.98 -7.85
CA THR A 78 -2.45 4.25 -9.11
C THR A 78 -3.89 4.29 -9.58
N LYS A 79 -4.06 4.82 -10.79
CA LYS A 79 -5.34 4.80 -11.47
C LYS A 79 -5.69 3.36 -11.85
N ALA A 80 -6.88 2.94 -11.48
CA ALA A 80 -7.45 1.64 -11.81
C ALA A 80 -8.92 1.80 -12.20
N THR A 81 -9.46 0.77 -12.83
CA THR A 81 -10.91 0.64 -13.03
C THR A 81 -11.43 -0.32 -11.96
N LEU A 82 -12.42 0.14 -11.19
CA LEU A 82 -13.16 -0.70 -10.26
C LEU A 82 -14.27 -1.41 -11.03
N THR A 83 -14.35 -2.73 -10.92
CA THR A 83 -15.46 -3.55 -11.44
C THR A 83 -16.20 -4.21 -10.29
N ILE A 84 -17.42 -4.70 -10.54
CA ILE A 84 -18.20 -5.44 -9.55
C ILE A 84 -18.18 -6.94 -9.81
N ASN A 85 -17.99 -7.71 -8.74
CA ASN A 85 -17.97 -9.16 -8.75
C ASN A 85 -18.49 -9.71 -7.41
N SER A 86 -19.12 -10.88 -7.43
CA SER A 86 -19.49 -11.67 -6.26
C SER A 86 -18.50 -12.81 -6.06
N PHE A 87 -17.78 -12.76 -4.94
CA PHE A 87 -16.87 -13.81 -4.46
C PHE A 87 -17.58 -14.90 -3.66
N ALA A 88 -18.91 -14.83 -3.55
CA ALA A 88 -19.73 -15.81 -2.84
C ALA A 88 -19.86 -17.12 -3.64
N GLU A 89 -20.18 -18.21 -2.95
CA GLU A 89 -20.45 -19.49 -3.60
C GLU A 89 -21.65 -19.36 -4.55
N GLY A 90 -21.47 -19.74 -5.82
CA GLY A 90 -22.48 -19.59 -6.87
C GLY A 90 -22.63 -18.16 -7.42
N GLY A 91 -21.73 -17.24 -7.02
CA GLY A 91 -21.55 -15.94 -7.65
C GLY A 91 -20.90 -16.00 -9.02
N ASP A 92 -20.68 -14.84 -9.62
CA ASP A 92 -20.00 -14.66 -10.91
C ASP A 92 -18.47 -14.68 -10.83
N GLY A 93 -17.89 -14.65 -9.63
CA GLY A 93 -16.45 -14.88 -9.43
C GLY A 93 -16.01 -16.32 -9.68
N GLY A 94 -16.95 -17.24 -9.92
CA GLY A 94 -16.68 -18.61 -10.29
C GLY A 94 -16.24 -19.46 -9.08
N GLY A 95 -14.98 -19.89 -9.08
CA GLY A 95 -14.40 -20.78 -8.06
C GLY A 95 -14.08 -20.06 -6.73
N PRO A 96 -13.59 -20.81 -5.73
CA PRO A 96 -13.07 -20.19 -4.51
C PRO A 96 -11.81 -19.37 -4.80
N SER A 97 -11.61 -18.28 -4.06
CA SER A 97 -10.55 -17.31 -4.36
C SER A 97 -9.14 -17.85 -4.14
N GLU A 98 -8.20 -17.49 -5.02
CA GLU A 98 -6.87 -18.09 -5.11
C GLU A 98 -6.02 -17.93 -3.84
N CYS A 99 -6.17 -16.81 -3.11
CA CYS A 99 -5.31 -16.52 -1.97
C CYS A 99 -5.56 -17.40 -0.74
N ASP A 100 -6.79 -17.89 -0.55
CA ASP A 100 -7.18 -18.65 0.64
C ASP A 100 -8.07 -19.87 0.38
N ASN A 101 -8.38 -20.17 -0.89
CA ASN A 101 -9.29 -21.25 -1.32
C ASN A 101 -10.65 -21.18 -0.61
N LYS A 102 -11.21 -19.96 -0.48
CA LYS A 102 -12.53 -19.73 0.13
C LYS A 102 -13.40 -18.85 -0.73
N PHE A 103 -14.70 -18.99 -0.55
CA PHE A 103 -15.68 -18.00 -0.96
C PHE A 103 -15.80 -16.90 0.10
N HIS A 104 -16.13 -15.69 -0.34
CA HIS A 104 -16.30 -14.51 0.52
C HIS A 104 -17.67 -13.90 0.25
N ALA A 105 -18.43 -13.60 1.32
CA ALA A 105 -19.77 -13.04 1.17
C ALA A 105 -19.73 -11.63 0.55
N ASP A 106 -20.78 -11.25 -0.17
CA ASP A 106 -20.87 -9.96 -0.88
C ASP A 106 -20.84 -8.74 0.05
N ASP A 107 -21.16 -8.92 1.32
CA ASP A 107 -21.08 -7.90 2.37
C ASP A 107 -19.68 -7.78 3.00
N THR A 108 -18.72 -8.61 2.58
CA THR A 108 -17.33 -8.58 3.02
C THR A 108 -16.50 -7.75 2.03
N PRO A 109 -15.77 -6.69 2.46
CA PRO A 109 -14.97 -5.86 1.57
C PRO A 109 -13.71 -6.58 1.09
N VAL A 110 -13.85 -7.33 -0.02
CA VAL A 110 -12.79 -8.08 -0.69
C VAL A 110 -12.66 -7.69 -2.16
N VAL A 111 -11.49 -7.95 -2.74
CA VAL A 111 -11.20 -7.75 -4.17
C VAL A 111 -10.30 -8.80 -4.79
N ALA A 112 -10.32 -8.87 -6.12
CA ALA A 112 -9.28 -9.42 -6.97
C ALA A 112 -8.46 -8.30 -7.64
N LEU A 113 -7.23 -8.62 -8.05
CA LEU A 113 -6.36 -7.69 -8.79
C LEU A 113 -5.95 -8.29 -10.13
N SER A 114 -5.86 -7.47 -11.19
CA SER A 114 -5.26 -7.91 -12.47
C SER A 114 -3.91 -8.60 -12.28
N THR A 115 -3.59 -9.61 -13.09
CA THR A 115 -2.38 -10.46 -12.96
C THR A 115 -1.10 -9.71 -12.61
N GLY A 116 -0.79 -8.61 -13.30
CA GLY A 116 0.43 -7.84 -13.04
C GLY A 116 0.46 -7.15 -11.67
N TRP A 117 -0.70 -6.71 -11.17
CA TRP A 117 -0.87 -6.19 -9.82
C TRP A 117 -1.05 -7.29 -8.78
N TYR A 118 -1.65 -8.43 -9.11
CA TYR A 118 -1.69 -9.59 -8.22
C TYR A 118 -0.27 -10.10 -7.91
N LYS A 119 0.58 -10.14 -8.94
CA LYS A 119 2.02 -10.43 -8.85
C LYS A 119 2.26 -11.76 -8.12
N GLY A 120 1.66 -12.83 -8.64
CA GLY A 120 1.79 -14.21 -8.14
C GLY A 120 1.48 -14.31 -6.64
N GLY A 121 0.38 -13.70 -6.21
CA GLY A 121 -0.08 -13.74 -4.82
C GLY A 121 0.75 -12.92 -3.82
N SER A 122 1.71 -12.11 -4.27
CA SER A 122 2.52 -11.28 -3.34
C SER A 122 1.70 -10.27 -2.52
N ARG A 123 0.45 -10.01 -2.93
CA ARG A 123 -0.54 -9.16 -2.26
C ARG A 123 -1.67 -9.93 -1.58
N CYS A 124 -1.67 -11.26 -1.64
CA CYS A 124 -2.70 -12.07 -1.03
C CYS A 124 -2.90 -11.76 0.45
N LEU A 125 -4.18 -11.67 0.83
CA LEU A 125 -4.67 -11.40 2.19
C LEU A 125 -4.21 -10.07 2.79
N LYS A 126 -3.56 -9.21 1.99
CA LYS A 126 -3.21 -7.86 2.39
C LYS A 126 -4.37 -6.91 2.10
N PHE A 127 -4.43 -5.86 2.91
CA PHE A 127 -5.41 -4.82 2.73
C PHE A 127 -4.92 -3.72 1.80
N ILE A 128 -5.90 -3.11 1.16
CA ILE A 128 -5.74 -2.10 0.14
C ILE A 128 -6.73 -0.97 0.37
N ASN A 129 -6.32 0.28 0.16
CA ASN A 129 -7.22 1.41 0.23
C ASN A 129 -7.59 1.83 -1.18
N ILE A 130 -8.90 1.78 -1.44
CA ILE A 130 -9.52 2.18 -2.68
C ILE A 130 -10.15 3.55 -2.46
N HIS A 131 -9.89 4.48 -3.36
CA HIS A 131 -10.39 5.84 -3.34
C HIS A 131 -11.24 6.06 -4.60
N GLY A 132 -12.50 6.43 -4.43
CA GLY A 132 -13.47 6.62 -5.51
C GLY A 132 -14.71 7.34 -5.01
N ASN A 133 -15.40 8.08 -5.87
CA ASN A 133 -16.62 8.82 -5.52
C ASN A 133 -16.48 9.71 -4.26
N GLY A 134 -15.31 10.34 -4.07
CA GLY A 134 -15.01 11.17 -2.90
C GLY A 134 -14.89 10.42 -1.56
N LYS A 135 -15.00 9.09 -1.58
CA LYS A 135 -14.92 8.21 -0.40
C LYS A 135 -13.72 7.27 -0.50
N SER A 136 -13.50 6.50 0.57
CA SER A 136 -12.43 5.51 0.61
C SER A 136 -12.87 4.28 1.39
N VAL A 137 -12.39 3.11 0.96
CA VAL A 137 -12.66 1.83 1.63
C VAL A 137 -11.41 0.97 1.68
N LYS A 138 -11.23 0.30 2.80
CA LYS A 138 -10.19 -0.71 3.00
C LYS A 138 -10.76 -2.08 2.62
N ALA A 139 -10.16 -2.74 1.63
CA ALA A 139 -10.58 -4.06 1.16
C ALA A 139 -9.44 -5.07 1.23
N ARG A 140 -9.75 -6.36 1.38
CA ARG A 140 -8.74 -7.44 1.41
C ARG A 140 -8.57 -8.04 0.02
N VAL A 141 -7.34 -8.18 -0.45
CA VAL A 141 -7.05 -8.90 -1.69
C VAL A 141 -7.21 -10.40 -1.44
N VAL A 142 -8.16 -11.02 -2.12
CA VAL A 142 -8.47 -12.45 -1.96
C VAL A 142 -8.22 -13.25 -3.23
N ASP A 143 -8.14 -12.60 -4.39
CA ASP A 143 -8.09 -13.31 -5.66
C ASP A 143 -7.24 -12.63 -6.75
N GLU A 144 -7.04 -13.37 -7.84
CA GLU A 144 -6.51 -12.86 -9.10
C GLU A 144 -7.65 -12.59 -10.09
N CYS A 145 -7.64 -11.42 -10.72
CA CYS A 145 -8.43 -11.17 -11.94
C CYS A 145 -7.54 -11.53 -13.13
N ASP A 146 -7.67 -12.76 -13.63
CA ASP A 146 -6.73 -13.32 -14.61
C ASP A 146 -6.80 -12.56 -15.94
N SER A 147 -5.75 -11.80 -16.25
CA SER A 147 -5.61 -11.06 -17.51
C SER A 147 -4.85 -11.85 -18.58
N THR A 148 -4.52 -13.12 -18.31
CA THR A 148 -3.73 -14.01 -19.18
C THR A 148 -4.56 -15.07 -19.88
N MET A 149 -5.70 -15.45 -19.30
CA MET A 149 -6.60 -16.51 -19.79
C MET A 149 -8.06 -16.05 -19.77
N GLY A 150 -8.93 -16.81 -20.44
CA GLY A 150 -10.34 -16.49 -20.62
C GLY A 150 -10.95 -17.23 -21.80
N CYS A 151 -12.22 -16.98 -22.09
CA CYS A 151 -12.98 -17.58 -23.20
C CYS A 151 -12.97 -19.12 -23.23
N ASP A 152 -12.91 -19.74 -22.05
CA ASP A 152 -12.92 -21.19 -21.87
C ASP A 152 -13.87 -21.60 -20.73
N SER A 153 -13.98 -22.90 -20.48
CA SER A 153 -14.89 -23.43 -19.47
C SER A 153 -14.46 -23.17 -18.03
N VAL A 154 -13.21 -22.78 -17.78
CA VAL A 154 -12.71 -22.49 -16.42
C VAL A 154 -13.11 -21.06 -16.04
N HIS A 155 -13.17 -20.16 -17.01
CA HIS A 155 -13.50 -18.74 -16.83
C HIS A 155 -14.94 -18.42 -17.28
N ASP A 156 -15.86 -19.40 -17.26
CA ASP A 156 -17.26 -19.26 -17.72
C ASP A 156 -17.41 -18.56 -19.08
N TYR A 157 -16.44 -18.77 -19.98
CA TYR A 157 -16.37 -18.15 -21.31
C TYR A 157 -16.45 -16.61 -21.28
N GLN A 158 -16.07 -15.98 -20.18
CA GLN A 158 -15.86 -14.54 -20.05
C GLN A 158 -14.49 -14.15 -20.64
N PRO A 159 -14.33 -12.92 -21.15
CA PRO A 159 -13.04 -12.47 -21.67
C PRO A 159 -11.98 -12.40 -20.57
N PRO A 160 -10.68 -12.38 -20.93
CA PRO A 160 -9.62 -12.09 -19.98
C PRO A 160 -9.86 -10.75 -19.30
N CYS A 161 -9.46 -10.67 -18.04
CA CYS A 161 -9.50 -9.43 -17.29
C CYS A 161 -8.61 -8.37 -17.96
N ASP A 162 -9.02 -7.11 -17.91
CA ASP A 162 -8.12 -6.00 -18.28
C ASP A 162 -6.96 -5.90 -17.28
N ASN A 163 -5.88 -5.24 -17.69
CA ASN A 163 -4.65 -5.23 -16.90
C ASN A 163 -4.60 -4.16 -15.79
N ASN A 164 -5.66 -3.38 -15.65
CA ASN A 164 -5.76 -2.25 -14.72
C ASN A 164 -7.03 -2.32 -13.85
N ILE A 165 -7.51 -3.52 -13.57
CA ILE A 165 -8.73 -3.82 -12.82
C ILE A 165 -8.44 -4.05 -11.34
N VAL A 166 -9.29 -3.45 -10.51
CA VAL A 166 -9.57 -3.91 -9.14
C VAL A 166 -11.00 -4.43 -9.16
N ASP A 167 -11.16 -5.74 -9.05
CA ASP A 167 -12.47 -6.38 -9.19
C ASP A 167 -13.07 -6.64 -7.81
N ALA A 168 -14.21 -6.04 -7.49
CA ALA A 168 -14.59 -5.78 -6.12
C ALA A 168 -15.98 -6.27 -5.74
N SER A 169 -16.07 -6.78 -4.51
CA SER A 169 -17.34 -7.14 -3.85
C SER A 169 -18.31 -5.97 -3.74
N LYS A 170 -19.61 -6.29 -3.66
CA LYS A 170 -20.69 -5.32 -3.44
C LYS A 170 -20.42 -4.39 -2.25
N ALA A 171 -19.86 -4.90 -1.16
CA ALA A 171 -19.49 -4.12 0.03
C ALA A 171 -18.53 -2.97 -0.27
N VAL A 172 -17.55 -3.17 -1.17
CA VAL A 172 -16.58 -2.14 -1.56
C VAL A 172 -17.31 -0.98 -2.26
N TRP A 173 -18.21 -1.29 -3.18
CA TRP A 173 -19.00 -0.29 -3.91
C TRP A 173 -19.90 0.53 -2.98
N LEU A 174 -20.61 -0.14 -2.08
CA LEU A 174 -21.48 0.51 -1.10
C LEU A 174 -20.68 1.39 -0.13
N ALA A 175 -19.49 0.96 0.31
CA ALA A 175 -18.62 1.74 1.16
C ALA A 175 -18.07 3.00 0.46
N LEU A 176 -17.87 2.94 -0.86
CA LEU A 176 -17.57 4.10 -1.70
C LEU A 176 -18.81 4.97 -1.99
N GLY A 177 -19.98 4.60 -1.46
CA GLY A 177 -21.21 5.37 -1.63
C GLY A 177 -21.79 5.31 -3.04
N VAL A 178 -21.42 4.31 -3.82
CA VAL A 178 -22.03 4.05 -5.14
C VAL A 178 -23.08 2.97 -4.93
N HIS A 179 -24.32 3.25 -5.33
CA HIS A 179 -25.45 2.33 -5.17
C HIS A 179 -25.79 1.64 -6.51
N GLU A 180 -26.50 0.51 -6.45
CA GLU A 180 -26.88 -0.30 -7.64
C GLU A 180 -27.63 0.46 -8.73
N ASN A 181 -28.36 1.51 -8.35
CA ASN A 181 -29.11 2.35 -9.28
C ASN A 181 -28.29 3.53 -9.82
N SER A 182 -27.02 3.68 -9.43
CA SER A 182 -26.13 4.70 -9.95
C SER A 182 -25.71 4.38 -11.39
N SER A 183 -25.52 5.40 -12.21
CA SER A 183 -24.91 5.24 -13.54
C SER A 183 -23.47 4.74 -13.50
N ASP A 184 -22.79 4.94 -12.37
CA ASP A 184 -21.40 4.52 -12.18
C ASP A 184 -21.29 3.06 -11.70
N TRP A 185 -22.43 2.41 -11.39
CA TRP A 185 -22.43 1.01 -10.96
C TRP A 185 -21.97 0.09 -12.10
N GLY A 186 -21.06 -0.83 -11.78
CA GLY A 186 -20.44 -1.75 -12.74
C GLY A 186 -19.02 -1.35 -13.11
N PHE A 187 -18.78 -0.06 -13.40
CA PHE A 187 -17.45 0.45 -13.80
C PHE A 187 -17.21 1.86 -13.28
N MET A 188 -16.16 2.04 -12.49
CA MET A 188 -15.77 3.36 -11.97
C MET A 188 -14.26 3.54 -11.99
N ASP A 189 -13.79 4.69 -12.49
CA ASP A 189 -12.40 5.10 -12.33
C ASP A 189 -12.09 5.34 -10.84
N ILE A 190 -11.06 4.67 -10.34
CA ILE A 190 -10.60 4.79 -8.96
C ILE A 190 -9.11 5.08 -8.90
N TYR A 191 -8.67 5.45 -7.70
CA TYR A 191 -7.27 5.45 -7.33
C TYR A 191 -7.08 4.48 -6.18
N CYS A 192 -6.01 3.70 -6.20
CA CYS A 192 -5.71 2.81 -5.10
C CYS A 192 -4.23 2.87 -4.71
N ASN A 193 -3.96 2.70 -3.41
CA ASN A 193 -2.59 2.70 -2.87
C ASN A 193 -1.84 1.37 -3.15
N ILE A 194 -2.53 0.40 -3.73
CA ILE A 194 -2.09 -1.00 -3.96
C ILE A 194 -1.07 -1.10 -5.06
N CYS A 195 -1.25 -0.23 -6.02
CA CYS A 195 -0.28 -0.10 -7.02
C CYS A 195 0.66 1.03 -6.65
N ALA A 196 0.95 1.44 -5.41
CA ALA A 196 2.32 1.84 -5.04
C ALA A 196 2.69 1.05 -3.81
N SER A 197 3.62 0.13 -3.90
CA SER A 197 4.99 0.47 -4.19
C SER A 197 5.72 -0.86 -4.03
N ALA A 198 6.77 -1.10 -4.81
CA ALA A 198 7.88 -1.77 -4.17
C ALA A 198 8.27 -0.83 -3.02
N PRO A 199 8.23 -1.27 -1.75
CA PRO A 199 8.64 -0.41 -0.66
C PRO A 199 10.00 0.18 -1.03
N SER A 200 10.15 1.51 -1.07
CA SER A 200 11.49 2.12 -1.17
C SER A 200 12.37 1.63 -0.02
N CYS A 201 11.72 1.20 1.08
CA CYS A 201 12.28 0.47 2.19
C CYS A 201 11.81 -1.00 2.28
N LYS A 202 12.66 -1.96 1.92
CA LYS A 202 12.41 -3.39 2.16
C LYS A 202 12.68 -3.75 3.63
N PRO A 203 12.02 -4.81 4.16
CA PRO A 203 12.40 -5.39 5.45
C PRO A 203 13.90 -5.70 5.49
N SER A 204 14.56 -5.27 6.56
CA SER A 204 15.98 -5.49 6.81
C SER A 204 16.28 -6.87 7.42
N GLY A 205 15.23 -7.56 7.87
CA GLY A 205 15.31 -8.88 8.48
C GLY A 205 14.01 -9.25 9.18
N LYS A 206 14.08 -10.28 10.02
CA LYS A 206 12.98 -10.67 10.91
C LYS A 206 13.52 -11.01 12.30
N ILE A 207 12.72 -10.77 13.32
CA ILE A 207 12.97 -11.27 14.68
C ILE A 207 11.90 -12.29 15.06
N ARG A 208 12.28 -13.26 15.89
CA ARG A 208 11.36 -14.30 16.39
C ARG A 208 10.79 -13.83 17.73
N GLY A 209 9.46 -13.78 17.82
CA GLY A 209 8.74 -13.41 19.03
C GLY A 209 9.01 -14.38 20.18
N LYS A 210 9.13 -13.80 21.37
CA LYS A 210 9.30 -14.50 22.64
C LYS A 210 8.05 -14.29 23.47
N LYS A 211 7.60 -15.35 24.16
CA LYS A 211 6.50 -15.24 25.10
C LYS A 211 6.90 -14.28 26.24
N PRO A 212 6.11 -13.23 26.53
CA PRO A 212 6.36 -12.40 27.70
C PRO A 212 6.22 -13.22 28.99
N PRO A 213 7.07 -12.99 30.01
CA PRO A 213 6.82 -13.47 31.36
C PRO A 213 5.49 -12.95 31.92
N ALA A 214 4.91 -13.66 32.90
CA ALA A 214 3.65 -13.23 33.51
C ALA A 214 3.76 -11.82 34.12
N GLY A 215 2.82 -10.94 33.77
CA GLY A 215 2.83 -9.54 34.19
C GLY A 215 3.80 -8.63 33.44
N GLN A 216 4.42 -9.11 32.36
CA GLN A 216 5.24 -8.31 31.44
C GLN A 216 4.50 -8.17 30.10
N CYS A 217 4.71 -7.04 29.42
CA CYS A 217 3.90 -6.50 28.32
C CYS A 217 2.65 -5.73 28.75
N ASN A 218 2.68 -4.41 28.55
CA ASN A 218 1.52 -3.54 28.68
C ASN A 218 0.65 -3.67 27.42
N THR A 219 -0.66 -3.80 27.62
CA THR A 219 -1.69 -3.92 26.56
C THR A 219 -2.64 -2.72 26.52
N GLU A 220 -2.32 -1.65 27.26
CA GLU A 220 -3.02 -0.36 27.16
C GLU A 220 -2.92 0.22 25.73
N ASN A 221 -3.92 1.03 25.36
CA ASN A 221 -4.07 1.65 24.03
C ASN A 221 -3.92 0.66 22.86
N ASP A 222 -4.47 -0.55 23.01
CA ASP A 222 -4.43 -1.62 22.00
C ASP A 222 -3.01 -2.13 21.66
N SER A 223 -2.04 -1.93 22.56
CA SER A 223 -0.70 -2.49 22.42
C SER A 223 -0.72 -4.03 22.36
N GLU A 224 -0.13 -4.61 21.33
CA GLU A 224 -0.03 -6.06 21.17
C GLU A 224 1.26 -6.63 21.79
N CYS A 225 1.17 -7.83 22.37
CA CYS A 225 2.34 -8.55 22.86
C CYS A 225 2.89 -9.52 21.79
N CYS A 226 4.20 -9.74 21.81
CA CYS A 226 4.82 -10.71 20.91
C CYS A 226 4.32 -12.14 21.18
N VAL A 227 3.79 -12.76 20.13
CA VAL A 227 3.46 -14.19 20.10
C VAL A 227 4.73 -15.04 19.97
N GLU A 228 4.86 -16.06 20.81
CA GLU A 228 5.97 -17.01 20.79
C GLU A 228 6.09 -17.69 19.42
N GLY A 229 7.28 -17.66 18.84
CA GLY A 229 7.57 -18.33 17.58
C GLY A 229 7.09 -17.60 16.32
N LYS A 230 6.24 -16.57 16.41
CA LYS A 230 5.85 -15.70 15.28
C LYS A 230 7.06 -14.86 14.84
N TYR A 231 7.24 -14.68 13.54
CA TYR A 231 8.30 -13.82 12.99
C TYR A 231 7.75 -12.43 12.66
N TYR A 232 8.40 -11.39 13.16
CA TYR A 232 8.10 -9.99 12.90
C TYR A 232 9.15 -9.39 11.99
N ASN A 233 8.73 -8.58 11.02
CA ASN A 233 9.68 -7.87 10.16
C ASN A 233 10.38 -6.76 10.96
N ILE A 234 11.63 -6.49 10.60
CA ILE A 234 12.35 -5.32 11.10
C ILE A 234 12.80 -4.45 9.94
N TYR A 235 12.95 -3.15 10.20
CA TYR A 235 13.23 -2.13 9.20
C TYR A 235 14.27 -1.15 9.71
N LYS A 236 15.33 -0.94 8.93
CA LYS A 236 16.33 0.12 9.14
C LYS A 236 15.98 1.42 8.40
N CYS A 237 14.88 1.41 7.67
CA CYS A 237 14.46 2.47 6.77
C CYS A 237 12.96 2.72 6.94
N SER A 238 12.48 3.79 6.35
CA SER A 238 11.06 4.16 6.27
C SER A 238 10.75 4.58 4.83
N PRO A 239 9.46 4.70 4.44
CA PRO A 239 9.10 5.27 3.15
C PRO A 239 9.72 6.65 2.93
N THR A 240 9.84 7.06 1.66
CA THR A 240 10.47 8.35 1.31
C THR A 240 9.67 9.51 1.90
N VAL A 241 10.37 10.45 2.56
CA VAL A 241 9.77 11.69 3.08
C VAL A 241 9.51 12.66 1.93
N SER A 242 8.32 13.26 1.91
CA SER A 242 7.88 14.29 0.98
C SER A 242 7.19 15.44 1.74
N GLY A 243 6.71 16.47 1.02
CA GLY A 243 5.91 17.54 1.62
C GLY A 243 4.54 17.08 2.19
N TYR A 244 4.10 15.87 1.86
CA TYR A 244 2.91 15.19 2.39
C TYR A 244 3.22 13.69 2.49
N THR A 245 4.02 13.33 3.48
CA THR A 245 4.44 11.95 3.72
C THR A 245 3.30 11.15 4.31
N LYS A 246 2.86 10.10 3.62
CA LYS A 246 1.79 9.22 4.13
C LYS A 246 2.31 8.36 5.28
N ALA A 247 1.54 8.25 6.36
CA ALA A 247 1.86 7.45 7.53
C ALA A 247 0.60 6.84 8.17
N ILE A 248 0.81 5.93 9.11
CA ILE A 248 -0.22 5.46 10.04
C ILE A 248 0.05 6.15 11.37
N LEU A 249 -0.95 6.84 11.90
CA LEU A 249 -0.96 7.41 13.24
C LEU A 249 -1.37 6.32 14.23
N THR A 250 -0.57 6.12 15.27
CA THR A 250 -0.91 5.25 16.42
C THR A 250 -1.06 6.06 17.70
N LEU A 251 -1.75 5.49 18.68
CA LEU A 251 -1.91 6.08 20.00
C LEU A 251 -0.85 5.54 20.95
N ASN A 252 -0.15 6.43 21.64
CA ASN A 252 0.80 6.08 22.69
C ASN A 252 0.81 7.14 23.80
N SER A 253 1.03 6.69 25.04
CA SER A 253 1.29 7.55 26.18
C SER A 253 2.79 7.67 26.44
N PHE A 254 3.27 8.91 26.47
CA PHE A 254 4.66 9.23 26.79
C PHE A 254 4.85 9.56 28.27
N GLU A 255 3.82 9.32 29.09
CA GLU A 255 3.85 9.56 30.53
C GLU A 255 4.57 8.43 31.27
N LYS A 256 4.99 8.74 32.50
CA LYS A 256 5.62 7.74 33.35
C LYS A 256 4.59 6.68 33.72
N GLY A 257 4.85 5.43 33.34
CA GLY A 257 3.95 4.30 33.58
C GLY A 257 2.88 4.13 32.51
N GLY A 258 2.93 4.91 31.43
CA GLY A 258 2.18 4.63 30.21
C GLY A 258 2.81 3.49 29.39
N ASP A 259 2.21 3.23 28.23
CA ASP A 259 2.61 2.21 27.26
C ASP A 259 3.86 2.55 26.43
N GLY A 260 4.29 3.82 26.40
CA GLY A 260 5.55 4.23 25.78
C GLY A 260 6.80 3.73 26.50
N GLY A 261 6.65 3.07 27.66
CA GLY A 261 7.73 2.46 28.41
C GLY A 261 8.63 3.47 29.11
N GLY A 262 9.86 3.63 28.62
CA GLY A 262 10.90 4.46 29.23
C GLY A 262 10.82 5.96 28.88
N PRO A 263 11.71 6.80 29.42
CA PRO A 263 11.81 8.21 29.02
C PRO A 263 12.24 8.35 27.55
N SER A 264 11.70 9.35 26.85
CA SER A 264 11.86 9.49 25.40
C SER A 264 13.30 9.73 24.93
N GLU A 265 13.66 9.20 23.76
CA GLU A 265 15.05 9.12 23.28
C GLU A 265 15.70 10.47 22.97
N CYS A 266 14.92 11.50 22.64
CA CYS A 266 15.45 12.82 22.29
C CYS A 266 15.94 13.63 23.50
N ASP A 267 15.25 13.57 24.64
CA ASP A 267 15.53 14.42 25.80
C ASP A 267 15.57 13.69 27.15
N LYS A 268 15.36 12.37 27.16
CA LYS A 268 15.37 11.50 28.34
C LYS A 268 14.33 11.91 29.38
N LYS A 269 13.17 12.39 28.93
CA LYS A 269 12.04 12.80 29.77
C LYS A 269 10.76 12.06 29.40
N TYR A 270 9.84 12.02 30.35
CA TYR A 270 8.44 11.70 30.08
C TYR A 270 7.71 12.97 29.65
N HIS A 271 6.72 12.82 28.77
CA HIS A 271 5.90 13.91 28.25
C HIS A 271 4.43 13.64 28.58
N SER A 272 3.70 14.68 28.99
CA SER A 272 2.29 14.54 29.33
C SER A 272 1.45 14.23 28.10
N ASP A 273 0.39 13.43 28.27
CA ASP A 273 -0.58 13.08 27.24
C ASP A 273 -1.34 14.30 26.70
N ASP A 274 -1.33 15.41 27.44
CA ASP A 274 -1.92 16.71 27.04
C ASP A 274 -0.99 17.56 26.16
N LYS A 275 0.25 17.11 25.91
CA LYS A 275 1.18 17.79 25.01
C LYS A 275 1.20 17.10 23.65
N PRO A 276 1.12 17.83 22.52
CA PRO A 276 1.20 17.23 21.19
C PRO A 276 2.64 16.81 20.89
N VAL A 277 2.97 15.57 21.27
CA VAL A 277 4.27 14.93 21.04
C VAL A 277 4.10 13.61 20.29
N VAL A 278 5.15 13.22 19.57
CA VAL A 278 5.18 11.99 18.76
C VAL A 278 6.53 11.28 18.80
N ALA A 279 6.51 9.98 18.54
CA ALA A 279 7.64 9.18 18.08
C ALA A 279 7.55 8.92 16.58
N LEU A 280 8.69 8.76 15.91
CA LEU A 280 8.75 8.39 14.50
C LEU A 280 9.41 7.03 14.31
N SER A 281 8.95 6.24 13.35
CA SER A 281 9.65 5.02 12.92
C SER A 281 11.14 5.30 12.68
N THR A 282 12.02 4.34 13.00
CA THR A 282 13.49 4.46 12.92
C THR A 282 14.02 5.18 11.68
N GLY A 283 13.50 4.87 10.49
CA GLY A 283 13.93 5.51 9.24
C GLY A 283 13.58 7.00 9.15
N TRP A 284 12.42 7.41 9.64
CA TRP A 284 12.00 8.81 9.71
C TRP A 284 12.62 9.56 10.90
N PHE A 285 12.80 8.87 12.02
CA PHE A 285 13.55 9.40 13.17
C PHE A 285 14.98 9.81 12.77
N ASN A 286 15.57 9.04 11.84
CA ASN A 286 16.80 9.36 11.12
C ASN A 286 17.94 9.78 12.05
N LYS A 287 18.31 8.87 12.97
CA LYS A 287 19.41 9.07 13.93
C LYS A 287 19.28 10.39 14.69
N LYS A 288 18.09 10.66 15.24
CA LYS A 288 17.76 11.88 15.99
C LYS A 288 17.75 13.17 15.17
N SER A 289 17.84 13.14 13.84
CA SER A 289 17.88 14.38 13.05
C SER A 289 16.61 15.23 13.18
N ARG A 290 15.50 14.60 13.57
CA ARG A 290 14.20 15.24 13.82
C ARG A 290 13.92 15.50 15.29
N CYS A 291 14.80 15.13 16.21
CA CYS A 291 14.58 15.31 17.64
C CYS A 291 14.30 16.78 17.99
N LEU A 292 13.24 16.98 18.78
CA LEU A 292 12.76 18.27 19.28
C LEU A 292 12.37 19.25 18.16
N LYS A 293 12.25 18.77 16.92
CA LYS A 293 11.66 19.51 15.82
C LYS A 293 10.17 19.21 15.74
N TYR A 294 9.45 20.11 15.10
CA TYR A 294 8.03 19.94 14.87
C TYR A 294 7.79 19.30 13.51
N ILE A 295 6.78 18.45 13.46
CA ILE A 295 6.12 18.04 12.23
C ILE A 295 4.69 18.56 12.25
N THR A 296 4.10 18.75 11.07
CA THR A 296 2.68 19.02 10.92
C THR A 296 2.01 17.73 10.48
N ILE A 297 0.99 17.30 11.22
CA ILE A 297 0.19 16.11 10.94
C ILE A 297 -1.15 16.57 10.37
N TYR A 298 -1.61 15.93 9.31
CA TYR A 298 -2.85 16.24 8.59
C TYR A 298 -3.78 15.02 8.58
N ALA A 299 -5.00 15.20 9.06
CA ALA A 299 -6.06 14.19 9.05
C ALA A 299 -7.44 14.87 9.20
N ASN A 300 -8.49 14.26 8.66
CA ASN A 300 -9.89 14.72 8.83
C ASN A 300 -10.12 16.23 8.51
N GLY A 301 -9.40 16.76 7.52
CA GLY A 301 -9.47 18.19 7.16
C GLY A 301 -8.87 19.15 8.20
N LYS A 302 -8.22 18.62 9.24
CA LYS A 302 -7.52 19.36 10.30
C LYS A 302 -6.02 19.12 10.22
N SER A 303 -5.28 19.93 10.97
CA SER A 303 -3.85 19.71 11.19
C SER A 303 -3.41 20.08 12.60
N VAL A 304 -2.32 19.47 13.05
CA VAL A 304 -1.70 19.74 14.35
C VAL A 304 -0.18 19.74 14.22
N LYS A 305 0.48 20.70 14.86
CA LYS A 305 1.94 20.68 15.04
C LYS A 305 2.26 19.84 16.26
N ALA A 306 3.11 18.83 16.07
CA ALA A 306 3.56 17.95 17.15
C ALA A 306 5.08 17.87 17.19
N MET A 307 5.65 17.81 18.39
CA MET A 307 7.10 17.74 18.60
C MET A 307 7.55 16.27 18.57
N VAL A 308 8.59 15.98 17.78
CA VAL A 308 9.20 14.65 17.76
C VAL A 308 10.08 14.51 19.01
N VAL A 309 9.67 13.63 19.92
CA VAL A 309 10.36 13.40 21.20
C VAL A 309 11.02 12.02 21.29
N ASP A 310 10.61 11.07 20.45
CA ASP A 310 11.05 9.70 20.58
C ASP A 310 11.22 8.95 19.25
N GLU A 311 11.77 7.74 19.34
CA GLU A 311 11.87 6.77 18.26
C GLU A 311 10.88 5.62 18.46
N CYS A 312 10.01 5.39 17.47
CA CYS A 312 9.25 4.15 17.39
C CYS A 312 10.16 3.09 16.75
N ASN A 313 10.76 2.24 17.58
CA ASN A 313 11.86 1.38 17.15
C ASN A 313 11.39 0.26 16.22
N SER A 314 11.74 0.35 14.94
CA SER A 314 11.37 -0.67 13.94
C SER A 314 12.45 -1.74 13.75
N MET A 315 13.51 -1.75 14.57
CA MET A 315 14.62 -2.70 14.48
C MET A 315 14.65 -3.73 15.60
N LEU A 316 14.10 -3.39 16.76
CA LEU A 316 14.12 -4.19 17.98
C LEU A 316 12.72 -4.29 18.57
N GLY A 317 12.51 -5.31 19.41
CA GLY A 317 11.22 -5.65 19.97
C GLY A 317 11.24 -7.10 20.48
N CYS A 318 10.14 -7.55 21.07
CA CYS A 318 9.99 -8.88 21.65
C CYS A 318 11.07 -9.22 22.71
N ASP A 319 11.53 -8.21 23.43
CA ASP A 319 12.51 -8.34 24.50
C ASP A 319 12.11 -7.48 25.71
N LYS A 320 12.82 -7.66 26.82
CA LYS A 320 12.54 -6.97 28.09
C LYS A 320 12.66 -5.45 28.00
N VAL A 321 13.49 -4.92 27.09
CA VAL A 321 13.72 -3.47 26.98
C VAL A 321 12.55 -2.79 26.29
N HIS A 322 11.83 -3.51 25.43
CA HIS A 322 10.66 -3.03 24.69
C HIS A 322 9.36 -3.67 25.23
N ASP A 323 9.35 -4.04 26.52
CA ASP A 323 8.21 -4.69 27.20
C ASP A 323 7.57 -5.85 26.44
N PHE A 324 8.37 -6.58 25.65
CA PHE A 324 7.93 -7.68 24.79
C PHE A 324 6.86 -7.29 23.75
N GLN A 325 6.72 -6.01 23.44
CA GLN A 325 5.95 -5.52 22.30
C GLN A 325 6.70 -5.78 20.98
N PRO A 326 6.00 -5.96 19.85
CA PRO A 326 6.63 -6.16 18.56
C PRO A 326 7.42 -4.93 18.10
N PRO A 327 8.38 -5.09 17.17
CA PRO A 327 9.00 -3.94 16.53
C PRO A 327 7.95 -3.07 15.86
N CYS A 328 8.16 -1.77 15.92
CA CYS A 328 7.32 -0.80 15.24
C CYS A 328 7.34 -1.02 13.72
N ASP A 329 6.23 -0.75 13.05
CA ASP A 329 6.20 -0.68 11.60
C ASP A 329 7.02 0.52 11.10
N ASN A 330 7.38 0.51 9.81
CA ASN A 330 8.33 1.48 9.26
C ASN A 330 7.71 2.79 8.77
N ASN A 331 6.39 2.95 8.92
CA ASN A 331 5.61 4.07 8.43
C ASN A 331 4.68 4.65 9.52
N ILE A 332 5.13 4.60 10.77
CA ILE A 332 4.36 4.99 11.96
C ILE A 332 4.77 6.39 12.42
N VAL A 333 3.74 7.17 12.75
CA VAL A 333 3.83 8.34 13.63
C VAL A 333 3.08 7.97 14.89
N ASP A 334 3.80 7.74 15.97
CA ASP A 334 3.22 7.26 17.21
C ASP A 334 2.95 8.42 18.16
N ALA A 335 1.69 8.65 18.54
CA ALA A 335 1.26 9.96 18.96
C ALA A 335 0.48 9.98 20.27
N SER A 336 0.76 11.03 21.05
CA SER A 336 0.05 11.37 22.29
C SER A 336 -1.45 11.63 22.07
N LYS A 337 -2.25 11.45 23.12
CA LYS A 337 -3.69 11.74 23.14
C LYS A 337 -4.02 13.17 22.66
N ALA A 338 -3.18 14.15 22.97
CA ALA A 338 -3.37 15.54 22.51
C ALA A 338 -3.36 15.67 20.98
N VAL A 339 -2.54 14.89 20.27
CA VAL A 339 -2.50 14.90 18.80
C VAL A 339 -3.83 14.39 18.24
N TRP A 340 -4.34 13.27 18.76
CA TRP A 340 -5.62 12.69 18.37
C TRP A 340 -6.80 13.64 18.62
N LYS A 341 -6.84 14.26 19.81
CA LYS A 341 -7.84 15.29 20.15
C LYS A 341 -7.78 16.49 19.19
N ALA A 342 -6.59 16.98 18.88
CA ALA A 342 -6.40 18.13 17.99
C ALA A 342 -6.85 17.84 16.54
N LEU A 343 -6.68 16.59 16.08
CA LEU A 343 -7.19 16.11 14.79
C LEU A 343 -8.71 15.87 14.81
N GLY A 344 -9.37 16.01 15.95
CA GLY A 344 -10.82 15.90 16.10
C GLY A 344 -11.36 14.49 15.91
N VAL A 345 -10.56 13.48 16.21
CA VAL A 345 -10.99 12.07 16.20
C VAL A 345 -11.70 11.77 17.51
N LEU A 346 -12.88 11.14 17.45
CA LEU A 346 -13.60 10.70 18.64
C LEU A 346 -12.78 9.64 19.38
N GLU A 347 -12.78 9.67 20.71
CA GLU A 347 -12.00 8.72 21.53
C GLU A 347 -12.37 7.25 21.26
N SER A 348 -13.61 6.98 20.87
CA SER A 348 -14.08 5.65 20.46
C SER A 348 -13.40 5.12 19.19
N ASP A 349 -12.81 6.00 18.39
CA ASP A 349 -12.22 5.70 17.08
C ASP A 349 -10.69 5.81 17.12
N TRP A 350 -10.10 5.92 18.32
CA TRP A 350 -8.66 5.92 18.51
C TRP A 350 -8.07 4.51 18.33
N GLY A 351 -6.79 4.47 17.97
CA GLY A 351 -6.08 3.22 17.66
C GLY A 351 -5.15 3.47 16.48
N TYR A 352 -5.67 3.31 15.26
CA TYR A 352 -4.91 3.47 14.02
C TYR A 352 -5.64 4.36 13.01
N MET A 353 -4.95 5.36 12.44
CA MET A 353 -5.54 6.24 11.43
C MET A 353 -4.53 6.56 10.31
N ASP A 354 -4.98 6.51 9.06
CA ASP A 354 -4.19 7.01 7.91
C ASP A 354 -4.03 8.53 8.03
N ILE A 355 -2.79 9.02 7.95
CA ILE A 355 -2.47 10.44 8.00
C ILE A 355 -1.48 10.84 6.92
N TYR A 356 -1.31 12.15 6.76
CA TYR A 356 -0.14 12.72 6.12
C TYR A 356 0.65 13.56 7.12
N TRP A 357 1.95 13.69 6.92
CA TRP A 357 2.78 14.59 7.71
C TRP A 357 3.86 15.28 6.88
N SER A 358 4.34 16.41 7.37
CA SER A 358 5.46 17.15 6.79
C SER A 358 6.37 17.69 7.89
N ASP A 359 7.65 17.88 7.60
CA ASP A 359 8.51 18.70 8.46
C ASP A 359 7.90 20.14 8.54
N ALA A 360 7.93 20.77 9.72
CA ALA A 360 7.16 22.00 10.02
C ALA A 360 7.95 23.31 10.09
#